data_AF-A0AA95NBD2-F1
#
_entry.id   AF-A0AA95NBD2-F1
#
_cell.length_a   1.000
_cell.length_b   1.000
_cell.length_c   1.000
_cell.angle_alpha   90.00
_cell.angle_beta   90.00
_cell.angle_gamma   90.00
#
_symmetry.space_group_name_H-M   'P 1'
#
loop_
_entity.id
_entity.type
_entity.pdbx_description
1 polymer ?
#
loop_
_entity_poly.entity_id
_entity_poly.type
_entity_poly.pdbx_seq_one_letter_code
_entity_poly.pdbx_strand_id
1 'polypeptide(L)'
;MQLTLREIPGFLPPWAYASAGQPGERRGRIAARRAFVDLKLSFMRAAAELPGERGAELQHLVRQACEPIELWLLRGCILAALPDEDLERQSQHRQSMQAALDSMFG
;
A
#
# COMPACT_ATOMS: atom_id res chain seq x y z
N MET A 1 48.06 22.27 -8.01
CA MET A 1 47.36 21.96 -6.74
C MET A 1 46.00 21.37 -7.09
N GLN A 2 45.76 20.09 -6.84
CA GLN A 2 44.44 19.48 -6.98
C GLN A 2 43.64 19.76 -5.71
N LEU A 3 42.61 20.59 -5.82
CA LEU A 3 41.67 20.79 -4.73
C LEU A 3 40.65 19.66 -4.78
N THR A 4 40.72 18.71 -3.85
CA THR A 4 39.72 17.66 -3.71
C THR A 4 38.48 18.20 -3.00
N LEU A 5 37.30 17.95 -3.57
CA LEU A 5 35.95 18.37 -3.13
C LEU A 5 35.55 18.05 -1.68
N ARG A 6 36.42 17.41 -0.90
CA ARG A 6 36.19 16.96 0.48
C ARG A 6 36.53 18.00 1.55
N GLU A 7 37.21 19.08 1.20
CA GLU A 7 37.76 20.05 2.18
C GLU A 7 36.91 21.31 2.37
N ILE A 8 35.72 21.40 1.76
CA ILE A 8 34.78 22.51 1.99
C ILE A 8 33.91 22.16 3.21
N PRO A 9 34.03 22.85 4.36
CA PRO A 9 33.14 22.62 5.49
C PRO A 9 31.73 23.04 5.07
N GLY A 10 30.81 22.09 5.01
CA GLY A 10 29.40 22.34 4.67
C GLY A 10 28.96 21.90 3.28
N PHE A 11 29.79 21.22 2.49
CA PHE A 11 29.32 20.56 1.27
C PHE A 11 28.59 19.26 1.61
N LEU A 12 27.29 19.38 1.89
CA LEU A 12 26.38 18.23 1.96
C LEU A 12 26.38 17.56 0.57
N PRO A 13 26.44 16.22 0.49
CA PRO A 13 26.45 15.56 -0.80
C PRO A 13 25.15 15.86 -1.58
N PRO A 14 25.14 15.79 -2.92
CA PRO A 14 24.02 16.32 -3.73
C PRO A 14 22.64 15.72 -3.37
N TRP A 15 22.59 14.49 -2.86
CA TRP A 15 21.37 13.82 -2.41
C TRP A 15 20.83 14.33 -1.07
N ALA A 16 21.64 14.98 -0.25
CA ALA A 16 21.20 15.61 1.00
C ALA A 16 20.40 16.90 0.77
N TYR A 17 20.50 17.52 -0.43
CA TYR A 17 19.64 18.62 -0.86
C TYR A 17 18.32 18.13 -1.49
N ALA A 18 18.16 16.83 -1.74
CA ALA A 18 17.01 16.26 -2.42
C ALA A 18 15.81 16.01 -1.49
N SER A 19 15.48 16.96 -0.59
CA SER A 19 14.18 17.06 0.11
C SER A 19 14.07 16.56 1.56
N ALA A 20 15.11 16.58 2.39
CA ALA A 20 14.92 16.30 3.81
C ALA A 20 14.06 17.39 4.50
N GLY A 21 12.76 17.13 4.70
CA GLY A 21 11.93 17.89 5.65
C GLY A 21 11.04 18.99 5.08
N GLN A 22 10.83 19.07 3.77
CA GLN A 22 9.90 20.07 3.23
C GLN A 22 8.43 19.75 3.59
N PRO A 23 7.57 20.76 3.87
CA PRO A 23 6.16 20.55 4.20
C PRO A 23 5.40 19.74 3.14
N GLY A 24 5.76 19.88 1.86
CA GLY A 24 5.20 19.10 0.75
C GLY A 24 5.51 17.61 0.85
N GLU A 25 6.73 17.25 1.25
CA GLU A 25 7.16 15.86 1.42
C GLU A 25 6.47 15.20 2.63
N ARG A 26 6.29 15.94 3.74
CA ARG A 26 5.48 15.48 4.87
C ARG A 26 4.03 15.21 4.45
N ARG A 27 3.42 16.12 3.69
CA ARG A 27 2.06 15.95 3.15
C ARG A 27 1.99 14.73 2.22
N GLY A 28 2.98 14.55 1.34
CA GLY A 28 3.08 13.39 0.46
C GLY A 28 3.18 12.07 1.22
N ARG A 29 4.04 11.97 2.24
CA ARG A 29 4.14 10.79 3.10
C ARG A 29 2.83 10.49 3.85
N ILE A 30 2.14 11.52 4.33
CA ILE A 30 0.83 11.35 4.99
C ILE A 30 -0.22 10.86 3.99
N ALA A 31 -0.25 11.41 2.78
CA ALA A 31 -1.16 10.98 1.72
C ALA A 31 -0.92 9.52 1.33
N ALA A 32 0.34 9.13 1.09
CA ALA A 32 0.71 7.75 0.76
C ALA A 32 0.35 6.77 1.89
N ARG A 33 0.60 7.14 3.16
CA ARG A 33 0.20 6.31 4.31
C ARG A 33 -1.32 6.15 4.41
N ARG A 34 -2.08 7.21 4.15
CA ARG A 34 -3.55 7.16 4.14
C ARG A 34 -4.05 6.23 3.03
N ALA A 35 -3.55 6.41 1.81
CA ALA A 35 -3.90 5.56 0.68
C ALA A 35 -3.57 4.08 0.95
N PHE A 36 -2.42 3.78 1.57
CA PHE A 36 -2.07 2.42 1.96
C PHE A 36 -3.00 1.84 3.05
N VAL A 37 -3.37 2.65 4.05
CA VAL A 37 -4.34 2.22 5.09
C VAL A 37 -5.72 1.95 4.46
N ASP A 38 -6.19 2.82 3.56
CA ASP A 38 -7.46 2.64 2.87
C ASP A 38 -7.46 1.37 2.00
N LEU A 39 -6.34 1.10 1.32
CA LEU A 39 -6.11 -0.14 0.58
C LEU A 39 -6.18 -1.36 1.50
N LYS A 40 -5.48 -1.35 2.65
CA LYS A 40 -5.55 -2.42 3.65
C LYS A 40 -6.97 -2.66 4.14
N LEU A 41 -7.71 -1.59 4.44
CA LEU A 41 -9.08 -1.70 4.95
C LEU A 41 -10.03 -2.31 3.91
N SER A 42 -9.87 -1.96 2.63
CA SER A 42 -10.64 -2.55 1.52
C SER A 42 -10.41 -4.07 1.43
N PHE A 43 -9.14 -4.50 1.52
CA PHE A 43 -8.76 -5.92 1.52
C PHE A 43 -9.24 -6.66 2.77
N MET A 44 -9.14 -6.04 3.95
CA MET A 44 -9.63 -6.63 5.21
C MET A 44 -11.13 -6.86 5.19
N ARG A 45 -11.92 -5.94 4.61
CA ARG A 45 -13.37 -6.11 4.47
C ARG A 45 -13.71 -7.30 3.56
N ALA A 46 -13.05 -7.41 2.41
CA ALA A 46 -13.26 -8.54 1.51
C ALA A 46 -12.84 -9.89 2.15
N ALA A 47 -11.72 -9.92 2.88
CA ALA A 47 -11.26 -11.12 3.58
C ALA A 47 -12.14 -11.50 4.80
N ALA A 48 -12.89 -10.55 5.36
CA ALA A 48 -13.81 -10.80 6.47
C ALA A 48 -15.08 -11.55 6.05
N GLU A 49 -15.48 -11.46 4.77
CA GLU A 49 -16.61 -12.24 4.24
C GLU A 49 -16.27 -13.72 4.02
N LEU A 50 -14.99 -14.10 4.12
CA LEU A 50 -14.53 -15.45 3.88
C LEU A 50 -14.69 -16.31 5.15
N PRO A 51 -15.49 -17.39 5.12
CA PRO A 51 -15.66 -18.25 6.27
C PRO A 51 -14.45 -19.18 6.50
N GLY A 52 -14.29 -19.63 7.73
CA GLY A 52 -13.34 -20.68 8.11
C GLY A 52 -11.87 -20.27 8.16
N GLU A 53 -10.99 -21.27 8.22
CA GLU A 53 -9.55 -21.08 8.43
C GLU A 53 -8.89 -20.29 7.29
N ARG A 54 -9.34 -20.50 6.05
CA ARG A 54 -8.83 -19.77 4.88
C ARG A 54 -9.11 -18.27 4.95
N GLY A 55 -10.27 -17.88 5.47
CA GLY A 55 -10.60 -16.48 5.71
C GLY A 55 -9.71 -15.87 6.80
N ALA A 56 -9.48 -16.61 7.89
CA ALA A 56 -8.59 -16.17 8.97
C ALA A 56 -7.14 -16.01 8.50
N GLU A 57 -6.63 -16.93 7.67
CA GLU A 57 -5.30 -16.86 7.07
C GLU A 57 -5.17 -15.65 6.14
N LEU A 58 -6.14 -15.42 5.24
CA LEU A 58 -6.10 -14.27 4.34
C LEU A 58 -6.17 -12.93 5.10
N GLN A 59 -6.97 -12.85 6.17
CA GLN A 59 -6.97 -11.69 7.06
C GLN A 59 -5.61 -11.50 7.75
N HIS A 60 -4.94 -12.57 8.16
CA HIS A 60 -3.60 -12.50 8.74
C HIS A 60 -2.58 -11.95 7.74
N LEU A 61 -2.58 -12.46 6.51
CA LEU A 61 -1.70 -11.99 5.43
C LEU A 61 -1.93 -10.51 5.10
N VAL A 62 -3.19 -10.06 5.00
CA VAL A 62 -3.51 -8.64 4.79
C VAL A 62 -3.01 -7.76 5.94
N ARG A 63 -3.12 -8.22 7.20
CA ARG A 63 -2.58 -7.48 8.36
C ARG A 63 -1.05 -7.37 8.30
N GLN A 64 -0.37 -8.43 7.88
CA GLN A 64 1.09 -8.49 7.81
C GLN A 64 1.70 -7.72 6.63
N ALA A 65 0.95 -7.48 5.55
CA ALA A 65 1.44 -6.73 4.39
C ALA A 65 2.04 -5.37 4.82
N CYS A 66 3.28 -5.11 4.50
CA CYS A 66 3.97 -3.84 4.74
C CYS A 66 3.99 -2.96 3.48
N GLU A 67 3.83 -3.56 2.30
CA GLU A 67 3.95 -2.90 1.00
C GLU A 67 2.68 -3.06 0.15
N PRO A 68 2.31 -2.07 -0.69
CA PRO A 68 1.14 -2.15 -1.57
C PRO A 68 1.18 -3.33 -2.55
N ILE A 69 2.37 -3.72 -3.00
CA ILE A 69 2.57 -4.83 -3.94
C ILE A 69 2.14 -6.18 -3.32
N GLU A 70 2.31 -6.35 -2.01
CA GLU A 70 1.91 -7.58 -1.31
C GLU A 70 0.39 -7.71 -1.32
N LEU A 71 -0.34 -6.61 -1.10
CA LEU A 71 -1.80 -6.58 -1.23
C LEU A 71 -2.23 -6.85 -2.68
N TRP A 72 -1.56 -6.25 -3.67
CA TRP A 72 -1.86 -6.52 -5.08
C TRP A 72 -1.75 -8.01 -5.43
N LEU A 73 -0.74 -8.71 -4.90
CA LEU A 73 -0.59 -10.16 -5.07
C LEU A 73 -1.70 -10.97 -4.40
N LEU A 74 -2.17 -10.55 -3.21
CA LEU A 74 -3.25 -11.21 -2.47
C LEU A 74 -4.63 -11.05 -3.14
N ARG A 75 -4.79 -10.08 -4.06
CA ARG A 75 -6.07 -9.81 -4.75
C ARG A 75 -6.66 -11.06 -5.38
N GLY A 76 -5.85 -11.84 -6.10
CA GLY A 76 -6.31 -13.05 -6.77
C GLY A 76 -6.84 -14.09 -5.78
N CYS A 77 -6.13 -14.29 -4.67
CA CYS A 77 -6.49 -15.25 -3.63
C CYS A 77 -7.79 -14.89 -2.92
N ILE A 78 -7.99 -13.62 -2.59
CA ILE A 78 -9.22 -13.14 -1.95
C ILE A 78 -10.41 -13.28 -2.91
N LEU A 79 -10.27 -12.80 -4.15
CA LEU A 79 -11.36 -12.84 -5.12
C LEU A 79 -11.77 -14.26 -5.50
N ALA A 80 -10.81 -15.19 -5.58
CA ALA A 80 -11.09 -16.60 -5.86
C ALA A 80 -11.70 -17.36 -4.66
N ALA A 81 -11.60 -16.80 -3.45
CA ALA A 81 -12.14 -17.42 -2.24
C ALA A 81 -13.55 -16.90 -1.88
N LEU A 82 -13.98 -15.77 -2.46
CA LEU A 82 -15.30 -15.20 -2.19
C LEU A 82 -16.40 -16.16 -2.63
N PRO A 83 -17.44 -16.38 -1.78
CA PRO A 83 -18.55 -17.27 -2.12
C PRO A 83 -19.35 -16.74 -3.31
N ASP A 84 -19.81 -17.65 -4.18
CA ASP A 84 -20.62 -17.31 -5.37
C ASP A 84 -22.10 -17.04 -5.06
N GLU A 85 -22.51 -17.23 -3.79
CA GLU A 85 -23.91 -17.12 -3.36
C GLU A 85 -24.45 -15.67 -3.42
N ASP A 86 -23.57 -14.67 -3.45
CA ASP A 86 -23.91 -13.24 -3.54
C ASP A 86 -23.00 -12.50 -4.56
N LEU A 87 -23.35 -12.64 -5.84
CA LEU A 87 -22.61 -12.05 -6.96
C LEU A 87 -22.54 -10.51 -6.91
N GLU A 88 -23.58 -9.85 -6.38
CA GLU A 88 -23.58 -8.38 -6.23
C GLU A 88 -22.54 -7.95 -5.21
N ARG A 89 -22.49 -8.61 -4.04
CA ARG A 89 -21.50 -8.32 -3.00
C ARG A 89 -20.08 -8.65 -3.47
N GLN A 90 -19.89 -9.77 -4.19
CA GLN A 90 -18.61 -10.11 -4.79
C GLN A 90 -18.13 -9.01 -5.77
N SER A 91 -19.03 -8.49 -6.59
CA SER A 91 -18.76 -7.38 -7.51
C SER A 91 -18.38 -6.10 -6.77
N GLN A 92 -19.09 -5.77 -5.69
CA GLN A 92 -18.79 -4.59 -4.86
C GLN A 92 -17.40 -4.67 -4.21
N HIS A 93 -16.99 -5.83 -3.69
CA HIS A 93 -15.64 -6.02 -3.17
C HIS A 93 -14.57 -5.88 -4.25
N ARG A 94 -14.81 -6.49 -5.43
CA ARG A 94 -13.91 -6.37 -6.57
C ARG A 94 -13.71 -4.92 -7.01
N GLN A 95 -14.80 -4.15 -7.12
CA GLN A 95 -14.75 -2.73 -7.46
C GLN A 95 -14.05 -1.91 -6.37
N SER A 96 -14.36 -2.16 -5.10
CA SER A 96 -13.74 -1.45 -3.97
C SER A 96 -12.24 -1.71 -3.87
N MET A 97 -11.79 -2.94 -4.13
CA MET A 97 -10.37 -3.28 -4.15
C MET A 97 -9.67 -2.66 -5.35
N GLN A 98 -10.30 -2.67 -6.53
CA GLN A 98 -9.74 -2.05 -7.74
C GLN A 98 -9.58 -0.54 -7.57
N ALA A 99 -10.63 0.15 -7.10
CA ALA A 99 -10.58 1.60 -6.86
C ALA A 99 -9.49 1.98 -5.83
N ALA A 100 -9.31 1.16 -4.79
CA ALA A 100 -8.25 1.38 -3.81
C ALA A 100 -6.85 1.18 -4.39
N LEU A 101 -6.67 0.22 -5.30
CA LEU A 101 -5.40 0.02 -6.01
C LEU A 101 -5.12 1.17 -6.99
N ASP A 102 -6.13 1.60 -7.74
CA ASP A 102 -6.01 2.72 -8.69
C ASP A 102 -5.66 4.02 -7.97
N SER A 103 -6.22 4.26 -6.79
CA SER A 103 -5.86 5.40 -5.93
C SER A 103 -4.42 5.35 -5.40
N MET A 104 -3.84 4.16 -5.24
CA MET A 104 -2.48 3.98 -4.73
C MET A 104 -1.41 4.08 -5.82
N PHE A 105 -1.75 3.66 -7.05
CA PHE A 105 -0.81 3.55 -8.18
C PHE A 105 -1.04 4.57 -9.32
N GLY A 106 -2.18 5.24 -9.36
CA GLY A 106 -2.52 6.30 -10.32
C GLY A 106 -2.09 7.68 -9.85
#